data_AF-A0A4Y2KUH7-F1
#
_entry.id   AF-A0A4Y2KUH7-F1
#
_cell.length_a   1.000
_cell.length_b   1.000
_cell.length_c   1.000
_cell.angle_alpha   90.00
_cell.angle_beta   90.00
_cell.angle_gamma   90.00
#
_symmetry.space_group_name_H-M   'P 1'
#
loop_
_entity.id
_entity.type
_entity.pdbx_description
1 polymer ?
#
loop_
_entity_poly.entity_id
_entity_poly.type
_entity_poly.pdbx_seq_one_letter_code
_entity_poly.pdbx_strand_id
1 'polypeptide(L)'
;MYLNTWTVKQPVPAYIGPIGKCLVNCENLPVANFKPVYCDLRVVTDKDLSKDQNYLLDISYAVLTGVCSSGLSRRDPGPISHARWFMSANIILRLYVGTE
;
A
#
# COMPACT_ATOMS: atom_id res chain seq x y z
N MET A 1 8.92 43.57 22.43
CA MET A 1 10.03 42.60 22.33
C MET A 1 9.39 41.23 22.12
N TYR A 2 9.31 40.78 20.86
CA TYR A 2 8.58 39.57 20.49
C TYR A 2 9.42 38.33 20.87
N LEU A 3 8.81 37.41 21.60
CA LEU A 3 9.37 36.09 21.91
C LEU A 3 9.36 35.23 20.64
N ASN A 4 10.52 34.82 20.17
CA ASN A 4 10.71 33.86 19.10
C ASN A 4 10.70 32.44 19.66
N THR A 5 9.54 31.80 19.71
CA THR A 5 9.47 30.36 19.93
C THR A 5 9.85 29.65 18.63
N TRP A 6 11.06 29.11 18.59
CA TRP A 6 11.44 28.08 17.63
C TRP A 6 10.60 26.82 17.91
N THR A 7 9.38 26.76 17.39
CA THR A 7 8.73 25.46 17.23
C THR A 7 9.44 24.77 16.09
N VAL A 8 10.36 23.87 16.44
CA VAL A 8 10.65 22.69 15.61
C VAL A 8 9.27 22.16 15.21
N LYS A 9 8.89 22.28 13.93
CA LYS A 9 7.70 21.60 13.43
C LYS A 9 7.98 20.11 13.62
N GLN A 10 7.58 19.57 14.76
CA GLN A 10 7.50 18.14 14.98
C GLN A 10 6.75 17.57 13.77
N PRO A 11 7.28 16.53 13.09
CA PRO A 11 6.55 15.93 12.00
C PRO A 11 5.22 15.48 12.58
N VAL A 12 4.14 16.08 12.08
CA VAL A 12 2.77 15.65 12.43
C VAL A 12 2.76 14.15 12.16
N PRO A 13 2.44 13.26 13.13
CA PRO A 13 2.43 11.84 12.85
C PRO A 13 1.39 11.63 11.76
N ALA A 14 1.85 11.24 10.57
CA ALA A 14 1.06 11.28 9.35
C ALA A 14 -0.21 10.40 9.39
N TYR A 15 -0.35 9.56 10.42
CA TYR A 15 -1.32 8.48 10.49
C TYR A 15 -1.72 8.17 11.95
N ILE A 16 -2.73 8.87 12.47
CA ILE A 16 -3.11 8.80 13.91
C ILE A 16 -4.18 7.72 14.19
N GLY A 17 -4.93 7.29 13.17
CA GLY A 17 -6.00 6.29 13.32
C GLY A 17 -5.51 4.83 13.32
N PRO A 18 -6.36 3.85 13.72
CA PRO A 18 -6.00 2.44 13.75
C PRO A 18 -5.44 1.92 12.42
N ILE A 19 -6.11 2.25 11.31
CA ILE A 19 -5.66 1.92 9.95
C ILE A 19 -4.30 2.57 9.67
N GLY A 20 -4.18 3.84 10.03
CA GLY A 20 -2.94 4.59 9.86
C GLY A 20 -1.74 3.97 10.58
N LYS A 21 -1.94 3.50 11.82
CA LYS A 21 -0.90 2.80 12.58
C LYS A 21 -0.51 1.46 11.94
N CYS A 22 -1.48 0.74 11.37
CA CYS A 22 -1.20 -0.49 10.62
C CYS A 22 -0.37 -0.21 9.35
N LEU A 23 -0.60 0.92 8.68
CA LEU A 23 0.16 1.30 7.48
C LEU A 23 1.64 1.57 7.79
N VAL A 24 1.95 2.21 8.93
CA VAL A 24 3.33 2.51 9.33
C VAL A 24 4.15 1.23 9.53
N ASN A 25 3.52 0.13 9.95
CA ASN A 25 4.21 -1.14 10.23
C ASN A 25 3.93 -2.22 9.17
N CYS A 26 3.31 -1.87 8.04
CA CYS A 26 2.81 -2.84 7.05
C CYS A 26 3.92 -3.71 6.46
N GLU A 27 5.09 -3.14 6.22
CA GLU A 27 6.29 -3.83 5.73
C GLU A 27 6.78 -4.96 6.65
N ASN A 28 6.46 -4.89 7.94
CA ASN A 28 6.88 -5.87 8.94
C ASN A 28 5.81 -6.94 9.20
N LEU A 29 4.65 -6.85 8.53
CA LEU A 29 3.59 -7.82 8.73
C LEU A 29 3.97 -9.16 8.10
N PRO A 30 3.79 -10.28 8.81
CA PRO A 30 3.96 -11.58 8.20
C PRO A 30 2.89 -11.78 7.12
N VAL A 31 3.22 -12.56 6.10
CA VAL A 31 2.22 -13.01 5.12
C VAL A 31 1.21 -13.90 5.85
N ALA A 32 -0.01 -13.41 6.00
CA ALA A 32 -1.12 -14.19 6.51
C ALA A 32 -1.74 -15.04 5.40
N ASN A 33 -2.49 -16.08 5.78
CA ASN A 33 -3.35 -16.76 4.84
C ASN A 33 -4.52 -15.83 4.47
N PHE A 34 -4.73 -15.61 3.17
CA PHE A 34 -5.84 -14.81 2.65
C PHE A 34 -6.59 -15.58 1.55
N LYS A 35 -7.86 -15.25 1.35
CA LYS A 35 -8.67 -15.85 0.28
C LYS A 35 -8.35 -15.16 -1.05
N PRO A 36 -8.27 -15.90 -2.17
CA PRO A 36 -8.09 -15.29 -3.48
C PRO A 36 -9.28 -14.40 -3.84
N VAL A 37 -9.00 -13.30 -4.54
CA VAL A 37 -10.03 -12.43 -5.11
C VAL A 37 -10.01 -12.58 -6.63
N TYR A 38 -11.04 -13.19 -7.18
CA TYR A 38 -11.15 -13.42 -8.62
C TYR A 38 -11.44 -12.12 -9.37
N CYS A 39 -10.56 -11.76 -10.31
CA CYS A 39 -10.68 -10.58 -11.16
C CYS A 39 -9.93 -10.82 -12.48
N ASP A 40 -10.45 -10.27 -13.58
CA ASP A 40 -9.77 -10.27 -14.87
C ASP A 40 -8.62 -9.25 -14.86
N LEU A 41 -7.45 -9.69 -14.39
CA LEU A 41 -6.22 -8.93 -14.55
C LEU A 41 -5.71 -9.09 -15.98
N ARG A 42 -5.56 -7.97 -16.70
CA ARG A 42 -4.89 -7.99 -18.01
C ARG A 42 -3.43 -8.38 -17.80
N VAL A 43 -2.96 -9.39 -18.54
CA VAL A 43 -1.55 -9.76 -18.60
C VAL A 43 -0.81 -8.62 -19.28
N VAL A 44 -0.11 -7.79 -18.51
CA VAL A 44 0.76 -6.75 -19.04
C VAL A 44 2.10 -7.41 -19.39
N THR A 45 2.38 -7.57 -20.68
CA THR A 45 3.65 -8.13 -21.19
C THR A 45 4.72 -7.07 -21.47
N ASP A 46 4.54 -5.84 -20.98
CA ASP A 46 5.49 -4.77 -21.27
C ASP A 46 6.78 -4.93 -20.46
N LYS A 47 7.90 -4.95 -21.19
CA LYS A 47 9.25 -5.04 -20.64
C LYS A 47 9.72 -3.76 -19.92
N ASP A 48 8.89 -2.71 -19.92
CA ASP A 48 9.25 -1.37 -19.45
C ASP A 48 8.46 -0.91 -18.21
N LEU A 49 7.95 -1.84 -17.38
CA LEU A 49 7.33 -1.46 -16.12
C LEU A 49 8.38 -0.91 -15.13
N SER A 50 8.04 0.20 -14.48
CA SER A 50 8.83 0.72 -13.37
C SER A 50 8.86 -0.27 -12.20
N LYS A 51 9.82 -0.11 -11.27
CA LYS A 51 9.93 -0.96 -10.08
C LYS A 51 8.60 -1.02 -9.30
N ASP A 52 7.93 0.13 -9.14
CA ASP A 52 6.69 0.24 -8.39
C ASP A 52 5.51 -0.41 -9.14
N GLN A 53 5.48 -0.30 -10.47
CA GLN A 53 4.46 -0.93 -11.30
C GLN A 53 4.60 -2.45 -11.30
N ASN A 54 5.83 -2.96 -11.38
CA ASN A 54 6.11 -4.39 -11.24
C ASN A 54 5.70 -4.91 -9.87
N TYR A 55 5.98 -4.17 -8.79
CA TYR A 55 5.54 -4.57 -7.45
C TYR A 55 4.02 -4.62 -7.33
N LEU A 56 3.32 -3.62 -7.87
CA LEU A 56 1.86 -3.60 -7.89
C LEU A 56 1.29 -4.78 -8.69
N LEU A 57 1.90 -5.15 -9.81
CA LEU A 57 1.47 -6.30 -10.61
C LEU A 57 1.68 -7.62 -9.84
N ASP A 58 2.87 -7.81 -9.27
CA ASP A 58 3.22 -9.02 -8.51
C ASP A 58 2.27 -9.22 -7.30
N ILE A 59 1.98 -8.16 -6.53
CA ILE A 59 1.07 -8.25 -5.39
C ILE A 59 -0.39 -8.49 -5.83
N SER A 60 -0.80 -7.93 -6.97
CA SER A 60 -2.13 -8.19 -7.53
C SER A 60 -2.30 -9.65 -7.94
N TYR A 61 -1.27 -10.26 -8.54
CA TYR A 61 -1.27 -11.70 -8.82
C TYR A 61 -1.28 -12.55 -7.56
N ALA A 62 -0.56 -12.13 -6.51
CA ALA A 62 -0.60 -12.83 -5.22
C ALA A 62 -2.02 -12.84 -4.64
N VAL A 63 -2.70 -11.70 -4.67
CA VAL A 63 -4.11 -11.57 -4.24
C VAL A 63 -5.05 -12.40 -5.12
N LEU A 64 -4.85 -12.42 -6.44
CA LEU A 64 -5.67 -13.20 -7.37
C LEU A 64 -5.54 -14.72 -7.13
N THR A 65 -4.32 -15.19 -6.89
CA THR A 65 -4.03 -16.61 -6.73
C THR A 65 -4.18 -17.11 -5.29
N GLY A 66 -4.24 -16.20 -4.32
CA GLY A 66 -4.20 -16.56 -2.90
C GLY A 66 -2.80 -16.93 -2.41
N VAL A 67 -1.76 -16.71 -3.21
CA VAL A 67 -0.39 -17.18 -2.94
C VAL A 67 0.59 -16.02 -3.03
N CYS A 68 1.26 -15.71 -1.93
CA CYS A 68 2.36 -14.75 -1.90
C CYS A 68 3.70 -15.49 -1.80
N SER A 69 4.60 -15.26 -2.76
CA SER A 69 5.93 -15.88 -2.75
C SER A 69 6.85 -15.23 -1.70
N SER A 70 7.80 -16.00 -1.17
CA SER A 70 8.76 -15.49 -0.17
C SER A 70 9.66 -14.37 -0.70
N GLY A 71 9.93 -14.35 -2.01
CA GLY A 71 10.66 -13.27 -2.66
C GLY A 71 9.84 -11.99 -2.74
N LEU A 72 8.54 -12.10 -3.03
CA LEU A 72 7.63 -10.96 -3.07
C LEU A 72 7.38 -10.38 -1.67
N SER A 73 7.21 -11.25 -0.66
CA SER A 73 6.96 -10.83 0.72
C SER A 73 8.12 -10.09 1.37
N ARG A 74 9.36 -10.32 0.91
CA ARG A 74 10.57 -9.65 1.41
C ARG A 74 10.96 -8.42 0.58
N ARG A 75 10.23 -8.12 -0.50
CA ARG A 75 10.54 -6.98 -1.35
C ARG A 75 10.08 -5.71 -0.65
N ASP A 76 10.99 -4.74 -0.55
CA ASP A 76 10.67 -3.40 -0.06
C ASP A 76 9.64 -2.73 -1.00
N PRO A 77 8.43 -2.39 -0.51
CA PRO A 77 7.41 -1.70 -1.30
C PRO A 77 7.79 -0.26 -1.67
N GLY A 78 8.85 0.28 -1.06
CA GLY A 78 9.26 1.66 -1.23
C GLY A 78 8.42 2.64 -0.40
N PRO A 79 8.82 3.92 -0.35
CA PRO A 79 8.16 4.92 0.47
C PRO A 79 6.73 5.21 -0.02
N ILE A 80 5.79 5.24 0.91
CA ILE A 80 4.40 5.60 0.62
C ILE A 80 4.33 7.10 0.24
N SER A 81 4.10 7.38 -1.04
CA SER A 81 3.74 8.72 -1.51
C SER A 81 2.32 9.08 -1.05
N HIS A 82 2.18 10.12 -0.21
CA HIS A 82 0.92 10.55 0.38
C HIS A 82 -0.24 10.73 -0.62
N ALA A 83 0.03 11.27 -1.81
CA ALA A 83 -1.02 11.58 -2.79
C ALA A 83 -1.55 10.35 -3.54
N ARG A 84 -0.68 9.37 -3.84
CA ARG A 84 -1.03 8.20 -4.66
C ARG A 84 -1.77 7.12 -3.86
N TRP A 85 -1.41 6.96 -2.59
CA TRP A 85 -2.09 6.03 -1.69
C TRP A 85 -3.52 6.46 -1.38
N PHE A 86 -3.75 7.74 -1.11
CA PHE A 86 -5.07 8.22 -0.70
C PHE A 86 -6.15 7.99 -1.77
N MET A 87 -5.83 8.26 -3.05
CA MET A 87 -6.76 7.97 -4.14
C MET A 87 -7.01 6.47 -4.32
N SER A 88 -5.97 5.64 -4.24
CA SER A 88 -6.10 4.19 -4.36
C SER A 88 -6.94 3.61 -3.22
N ALA A 89 -6.69 4.03 -1.98
CA ALA A 89 -7.45 3.63 -0.81
C ALA A 89 -8.92 4.06 -0.91
N ASN A 90 -9.21 5.29 -1.33
CA ASN A 90 -10.58 5.76 -1.50
C ASN A 90 -11.35 4.99 -2.58
N ILE A 91 -10.68 4.62 -3.68
CA ILE A 91 -11.28 3.79 -4.73
C ILE A 91 -11.58 2.39 -4.20
N ILE A 92 -10.64 1.76 -3.49
CA ILE A 92 -10.83 0.43 -2.90
C ILE A 92 -11.98 0.43 -1.87
N LEU A 93 -12.02 1.43 -0.99
CA LEU A 93 -13.09 1.57 0.00
C LEU A 93 -14.46 1.78 -0.67
N ARG A 94 -14.52 2.60 -1.72
CA ARG A 94 -15.77 2.82 -2.47
C ARG A 94 -16.20 1.57 -3.23
N LEU A 95 -15.25 0.81 -3.78
CA LEU A 95 -15.53 -0.47 -4.42
C LEU A 95 -16.12 -1.46 -3.42
N TYR A 96 -15.48 -1.64 -2.25
CA TYR A 96 -15.96 -2.52 -1.18
C TYR A 96 -17.41 -2.20 -0.77
N VAL A 97 -17.73 -0.92 -0.54
CA VAL A 97 -19.10 -0.48 -0.20
C VAL A 97 -20.11 -0.78 -1.31
N GLY A 98 -19.67 -0.84 -2.57
CA GLY A 98 -20.54 -1.12 -3.72
C GLY A 98 -20.69 -2.61 -4.05
N THR A 99 -19.86 -3.49 -3.48
CA THR A 99 -19.80 -4.91 -3.84
C THR A 99 -20.15 -5.87 -2.70
N GLU A 100 -20.06 -5.43 -1.44
CA GLU A 100 -20.44 -6.21 -0.25
C GLU A 100 -21.78 -5.78 0.35
#